data_AF-A0A2A2PUQ4-F1
#
_entry.id   AF-A0A2A2PUQ4-F1
#
_cell.length_a   1.000
_cell.length_b   1.000
_cell.length_c   1.000
_cell.angle_alpha   90.00
_cell.angle_beta   90.00
_cell.angle_gamma   90.00
#
_symmetry.space_group_name_H-M   'P 1'
#
loop_
_entity.id
_entity.type
_entity.pdbx_description
1 polymer ?
#
loop_
_entity_poly.entity_id
_entity_poly.type
_entity_poly.pdbx_seq_one_letter_code
_entity_poly.pdbx_strand_id
1 'polypeptide(L)'
;SAMVVLSGNGKHFSSGIDLMMLAGVANELGKDVGRNARLLRRKILTLQASFNAVDNCRKPVLAAIQGYCLGGAIDLIAACDMRYAAEDAQFSIKEIDIGMAADVGTLQRLPRIIGDGMLRELAYTGRTFGAEEARSIGLVNRVYSDKELLLEGVMDIAREIARKSPIAVTGTKEMISYMRDHRIDDGLEYVATWNAAMLQSTDLRVAMAAHMSKQKPEFLD
;
A
#
# COMPACT_ATOMS: atom_id res chain seq x y z
N SER A 1 -10.51 -8.53 14.27
CA SER A 1 -9.59 -7.62 13.55
C SER A 1 -10.19 -7.12 12.24
N ALA A 2 -10.47 -5.82 12.12
CA ALA A 2 -10.97 -5.25 10.87
C ALA A 2 -9.84 -4.89 9.88
N MET A 3 -9.97 -5.29 8.61
CA MET A 3 -9.03 -5.01 7.52
C MET A 3 -9.60 -3.97 6.55
N VAL A 4 -8.75 -3.39 5.70
CA VAL A 4 -9.18 -2.54 4.57
C VAL A 4 -8.86 -3.27 3.27
N VAL A 5 -9.86 -3.38 2.38
CA VAL A 5 -9.65 -3.82 0.99
C VAL A 5 -9.93 -2.63 0.09
N LEU A 6 -8.94 -2.26 -0.72
CA LEU A 6 -9.05 -1.23 -1.76
C LEU A 6 -9.24 -1.91 -3.12
N SER A 7 -10.30 -1.53 -3.83
CA SER A 7 -10.58 -1.99 -5.18
C SER A 7 -11.20 -0.86 -6.02
N GLY A 8 -11.03 -0.94 -7.34
CA GLY A 8 -11.65 0.00 -8.28
C GLY A 8 -13.05 -0.46 -8.71
N ASN A 9 -13.98 0.47 -8.84
CA ASN A 9 -15.26 0.20 -9.46
C ASN A 9 -15.14 0.14 -10.99
N GLY A 10 -15.90 -0.74 -11.64
CA GLY A 10 -15.87 -0.90 -13.11
C GLY A 10 -14.66 -1.69 -13.64
N LYS A 11 -14.26 -1.38 -14.88
CA LYS A 11 -13.29 -2.16 -15.68
C LYS A 11 -11.83 -2.04 -15.21
N HIS A 12 -11.49 -0.95 -14.53
CA HIS A 12 -10.10 -0.63 -14.18
C HIS A 12 -9.99 -0.30 -12.70
N PHE A 13 -8.79 -0.46 -12.15
CA PHE A 13 -8.50 -0.04 -10.79
C PHE A 13 -8.46 1.50 -10.70
N SER A 14 -7.58 2.13 -11.47
CA SER A 14 -7.52 3.58 -11.65
C SER A 14 -6.56 3.96 -12.79
N SER A 15 -6.93 4.98 -13.58
CA SER A 15 -6.10 5.58 -14.62
C SER A 15 -5.14 6.67 -14.10
N GLY A 16 -5.10 6.91 -12.79
CA GLY A 16 -4.22 7.89 -12.17
C GLY A 16 -4.85 9.28 -12.06
N ILE A 17 -4.00 10.31 -12.12
CA ILE A 17 -4.39 11.70 -11.89
C ILE A 17 -5.30 12.23 -13.01
N ASP A 18 -6.29 13.04 -12.64
CA ASP A 18 -7.15 13.74 -13.59
C ASP A 18 -6.40 14.92 -14.21
N LEU A 19 -6.28 14.96 -15.53
CA LEU A 19 -5.63 16.05 -16.27
C LEU A 19 -6.33 17.40 -16.03
N MET A 20 -7.63 17.42 -15.76
CA MET A 20 -8.36 18.64 -15.42
C MET A 20 -7.98 19.16 -14.03
N MET A 21 -7.67 18.26 -13.09
CA MET A 21 -7.16 18.63 -11.78
C MET A 21 -5.78 19.29 -11.90
N LEU A 22 -4.89 18.75 -12.74
CA LEU A 22 -3.59 19.37 -13.05
C LEU A 22 -3.75 20.75 -13.71
N ALA A 23 -4.65 20.88 -14.69
CA ALA A 23 -4.93 22.16 -15.34
C ALA A 23 -5.47 23.21 -14.34
N GLY A 24 -6.32 22.78 -13.40
CA GLY A 24 -6.82 23.63 -12.33
C GLY A 24 -5.70 24.20 -11.45
N VAL A 25 -4.71 23.38 -11.09
CA VAL A 25 -3.54 23.84 -10.33
C VAL A 25 -2.72 24.85 -11.12
N ALA A 26 -2.53 24.63 -12.43
CA ALA A 26 -1.79 25.56 -13.29
C ALA A 26 -2.45 26.95 -13.35
N ASN A 27 -3.79 27.00 -13.36
CA ASN A 27 -4.55 28.26 -13.39
C ASN A 27 -4.43 29.09 -12.08
N GLU A 28 -4.05 28.46 -10.97
CA GLU A 28 -3.80 29.18 -9.70
C GLU A 28 -2.42 29.84 -9.64
N LEU A 29 -1.51 29.51 -10.58
CA LEU A 29 -0.15 30.02 -10.58
C LEU A 29 -0.09 31.46 -11.09
N GLY A 30 0.66 32.31 -10.37
CA GLY A 30 0.93 33.69 -10.76
C GLY A 30 2.23 33.83 -11.56
N LYS A 31 2.71 35.07 -11.69
CA LYS A 31 3.99 35.37 -12.38
C LYS A 31 5.24 35.14 -11.51
N ASP A 32 5.08 35.04 -10.19
CA ASP A 32 6.19 34.96 -9.25
C ASP A 32 6.56 33.51 -8.89
N VAL A 33 7.73 33.07 -9.35
CA VAL A 33 8.21 31.68 -9.18
C VAL A 33 8.30 31.30 -7.70
N GLY A 34 8.75 32.20 -6.83
CA GLY A 34 8.89 31.92 -5.40
C GLY A 34 7.55 31.63 -4.70
N ARG A 35 6.52 32.44 -4.96
CA ARG A 35 5.16 32.22 -4.45
C ARG A 35 4.54 30.95 -5.05
N ASN A 36 4.73 30.71 -6.35
CA ASN A 36 4.24 29.51 -7.02
C ASN A 36 4.83 28.24 -6.40
N ALA A 37 6.15 28.21 -6.17
CA ALA A 37 6.83 27.08 -5.55
C ALA A 37 6.27 26.78 -4.14
N ARG A 38 5.99 27.83 -3.33
CA ARG A 38 5.37 27.65 -2.01
C ARG A 38 3.95 27.10 -2.09
N LEU A 39 3.17 27.52 -3.09
CA LEU A 39 1.81 27.01 -3.31
C LEU A 39 1.84 25.54 -3.75
N LEU A 40 2.61 25.22 -4.79
CA LEU A 40 2.77 23.87 -5.31
C LEU A 40 3.25 22.92 -4.23
N ARG A 41 4.29 23.30 -3.47
CA ARG A 41 4.77 22.48 -2.35
C ARG A 41 3.68 22.14 -1.34
N ARG A 42 2.81 23.09 -0.98
CA ARG A 42 1.69 22.81 -0.07
C ARG A 42 0.71 21.82 -0.67
N LYS A 43 0.33 22.00 -1.94
CA LYS A 43 -0.59 21.09 -2.64
C LYS A 43 0.00 19.67 -2.74
N ILE A 44 1.28 19.54 -3.11
CA ILE A 44 1.99 18.26 -3.18
C ILE A 44 1.96 17.57 -1.81
N LEU A 45 2.31 18.28 -0.72
CA LEU A 45 2.25 17.71 0.63
C LEU A 45 0.84 17.28 1.04
N THR A 46 -0.19 18.04 0.63
CA THR A 46 -1.59 17.66 0.87
C THR A 46 -1.95 16.36 0.13
N LEU A 47 -1.52 16.21 -1.13
CA LEU A 47 -1.76 14.97 -1.88
C LEU A 47 -0.99 13.79 -1.28
N GLN A 48 0.29 13.98 -0.95
CA GLN A 48 1.10 12.97 -0.25
C GLN A 48 0.43 12.52 1.05
N ALA A 49 -0.20 13.43 1.80
CA ALA A 49 -0.91 13.08 3.03
C ALA A 49 -2.06 12.09 2.78
N SER A 50 -2.74 12.14 1.63
CA SER A 50 -3.80 11.18 1.28
C SER A 50 -3.27 9.76 1.11
N PHE A 51 -2.10 9.59 0.49
CA PHE A 51 -1.47 8.27 0.35
C PHE A 51 -0.79 7.82 1.64
N ASN A 52 -0.18 8.74 2.39
CA ASN A 52 0.38 8.45 3.71
C ASN A 52 -0.69 7.97 4.69
N ALA A 53 -1.94 8.44 4.57
CA ALA A 53 -3.04 7.95 5.40
C ALA A 53 -3.32 6.45 5.18
N VAL A 54 -3.09 5.93 3.97
CA VAL A 54 -3.22 4.50 3.66
C VAL A 54 -2.09 3.72 4.33
N ASP A 55 -0.85 4.18 4.14
CA ASP A 55 0.35 3.58 4.72
C ASP A 55 0.30 3.56 6.26
N ASN A 56 -0.10 4.68 6.86
CA ASN A 56 -0.25 4.87 8.31
C ASN A 56 -1.56 4.29 8.87
N CYS A 57 -2.39 3.64 8.04
CA CYS A 57 -3.60 3.02 8.53
C CYS A 57 -3.24 1.94 9.55
N ARG A 58 -3.80 2.03 10.76
CA ARG A 58 -3.58 1.03 11.83
C ARG A 58 -3.97 -0.40 11.40
N LYS A 59 -4.88 -0.52 10.45
CA LYS A 59 -5.36 -1.79 9.91
C LYS A 59 -4.52 -2.17 8.68
N PRO A 60 -4.23 -3.46 8.46
CA PRO A 60 -3.71 -3.92 7.18
C PRO A 60 -4.61 -3.52 6.01
N VAL A 61 -3.99 -3.07 4.92
CA VAL A 61 -4.60 -2.60 3.68
C VAL A 61 -4.18 -3.50 2.54
N LEU A 62 -5.16 -4.13 1.89
CA LEU A 62 -4.98 -5.02 0.76
C LEU A 62 -5.50 -4.33 -0.51
N ALA A 63 -4.69 -4.27 -1.56
CA ALA A 63 -5.12 -3.79 -2.88
C ALA A 63 -5.53 -4.96 -3.79
N ALA A 64 -6.73 -4.89 -4.34
CA ALA A 64 -7.25 -5.79 -5.37
C ALA A 64 -7.33 -5.04 -6.71
N ILE A 65 -6.44 -5.38 -7.64
CA ILE A 65 -6.14 -4.58 -8.83
C ILE A 65 -6.55 -5.32 -10.11
N GLN A 66 -7.53 -4.79 -10.83
CA GLN A 66 -7.92 -5.26 -12.16
C GLN A 66 -7.67 -4.18 -13.23
N GLY A 67 -7.48 -4.58 -14.48
CA GLY A 67 -7.30 -3.66 -15.60
C GLY A 67 -6.21 -2.60 -15.34
N TYR A 68 -6.49 -1.33 -15.63
CA TYR A 68 -5.47 -0.28 -15.53
C TYR A 68 -5.19 0.16 -14.08
N CYS A 69 -3.90 0.21 -13.75
CA CYS A 69 -3.32 0.80 -12.55
C CYS A 69 -2.15 1.71 -12.98
N LEU A 70 -2.45 2.98 -13.28
CA LEU A 70 -1.51 3.91 -13.93
C LEU A 70 -1.21 5.13 -13.07
N GLY A 71 0.03 5.63 -13.16
CA GLY A 71 0.47 6.86 -12.49
C GLY A 71 0.17 6.85 -11.00
N GLY A 72 -0.57 7.86 -10.51
CA GLY A 72 -1.04 7.96 -9.11
C GLY A 72 -1.70 6.71 -8.51
N ALA A 73 -2.18 5.77 -9.33
CA ALA A 73 -2.64 4.47 -8.86
C ALA A 73 -1.49 3.58 -8.35
N ILE A 74 -0.30 3.65 -8.98
CA ILE A 74 0.92 3.00 -8.52
C ILE A 74 1.33 3.55 -7.15
N ASP A 75 1.26 4.87 -6.94
CA ASP A 75 1.52 5.50 -5.63
C ASP A 75 0.58 4.98 -4.55
N LEU A 76 -0.70 4.78 -4.89
CA LEU A 76 -1.71 4.22 -3.98
C LEU A 76 -1.39 2.77 -3.60
N ILE A 77 -1.15 1.91 -4.57
CA ILE A 77 -0.89 0.49 -4.27
C ILE A 77 0.45 0.29 -3.57
N ALA A 78 1.43 1.16 -3.83
CA ALA A 78 2.71 1.17 -3.13
C ALA A 78 2.56 1.55 -1.66
N ALA A 79 1.52 2.30 -1.29
CA ALA A 79 1.16 2.61 0.09
C ALA A 79 0.35 1.51 0.80
N CYS A 80 -0.12 0.48 0.08
CA CYS A 80 -0.82 -0.66 0.67
C CYS A 80 0.18 -1.67 1.27
N ASP A 81 -0.27 -2.51 2.21
CA ASP A 81 0.58 -3.55 2.80
C ASP A 81 0.76 -4.73 1.82
N MET A 82 -0.32 -5.12 1.14
CA MET A 82 -0.34 -6.26 0.22
C MET A 82 -1.06 -5.89 -1.08
N ARG A 83 -0.62 -6.49 -2.18
CA ARG A 83 -1.16 -6.22 -3.53
C ARG A 83 -1.46 -7.51 -4.26
N TYR A 84 -2.60 -7.55 -4.93
CA TYR A 84 -3.07 -8.69 -5.70
C TYR A 84 -3.64 -8.20 -7.02
N ALA A 85 -3.48 -8.98 -8.09
CA ALA A 85 -3.89 -8.58 -9.42
C ALA A 85 -4.79 -9.61 -10.09
N ALA A 86 -5.72 -9.16 -10.93
CA ALA A 86 -6.30 -9.99 -11.99
C ALA A 86 -5.30 -10.11 -13.16
N GLU A 87 -5.44 -11.15 -13.98
CA GLU A 87 -4.56 -11.42 -15.12
C GLU A 87 -4.57 -10.28 -16.15
N ASP A 88 -5.69 -9.57 -16.27
CA ASP A 88 -5.87 -8.42 -17.16
C ASP A 88 -5.21 -7.13 -16.65
N ALA A 89 -4.60 -7.15 -15.45
CA ALA A 89 -4.04 -5.95 -14.85
C ALA A 89 -2.80 -5.45 -15.59
N GLN A 90 -2.74 -4.14 -15.78
CA GLN A 90 -1.65 -3.43 -16.44
C GLN A 90 -1.20 -2.24 -15.59
N PHE A 91 0.11 -2.12 -15.46
CA PHE A 91 0.78 -1.19 -14.56
C PHE A 91 1.71 -0.26 -15.35
N SER A 92 1.85 0.99 -14.92
CA SER A 92 2.81 1.94 -15.49
C SER A 92 3.02 3.13 -14.56
N ILE A 93 4.30 3.51 -14.35
CA ILE A 93 4.67 4.78 -13.71
C ILE A 93 4.59 5.85 -14.80
N LYS A 94 3.41 6.45 -14.95
CA LYS A 94 3.04 7.22 -16.16
C LYS A 94 3.46 8.69 -16.10
N GLU A 95 3.91 9.17 -14.94
CA GLU A 95 4.28 10.56 -14.71
C GLU A 95 5.39 11.05 -15.65
N ILE A 96 6.32 10.16 -16.03
CA ILE A 96 7.42 10.52 -16.93
C ILE A 96 6.94 10.96 -18.32
N ASP A 97 5.86 10.36 -18.82
CA ASP A 97 5.31 10.67 -20.15
C ASP A 97 4.59 12.02 -20.19
N ILE A 98 4.27 12.60 -19.03
CA ILE A 98 3.74 13.97 -18.91
C ILE A 98 4.81 14.97 -18.45
N GLY A 99 6.09 14.58 -18.47
CA GLY A 99 7.21 15.44 -18.12
C GLY A 99 7.36 15.68 -16.61
N MET A 100 6.89 14.76 -15.78
CA MET A 100 6.87 14.90 -14.32
C MET A 100 7.57 13.71 -13.66
N ALA A 101 8.34 13.99 -12.60
CA ALA A 101 8.77 12.92 -11.69
C ALA A 101 7.61 12.55 -10.77
N ALA A 102 7.34 11.25 -10.57
CA ALA A 102 6.33 10.81 -9.62
C ALA A 102 6.66 11.32 -8.20
N ASP A 103 5.74 12.06 -7.59
CA ASP A 103 6.00 12.87 -6.40
C ASP A 103 5.07 12.56 -5.23
N VAL A 104 4.18 11.56 -5.34
CA VAL A 104 3.21 11.21 -4.29
C VAL A 104 3.44 9.85 -3.61
N GLY A 105 4.50 9.12 -3.97
CA GLY A 105 4.97 7.97 -3.18
C GLY A 105 5.73 6.88 -3.91
N THR A 106 5.54 6.74 -5.22
CA THR A 106 6.12 5.65 -6.04
C THR A 106 7.64 5.55 -5.85
N LEU A 107 8.34 6.67 -6.00
CA LEU A 107 9.81 6.71 -5.93
C LEU A 107 10.35 6.43 -4.52
N GLN A 108 9.54 6.66 -3.49
CA GLN A 108 9.93 6.49 -2.09
C GLN A 108 9.64 5.07 -1.58
N ARG A 109 8.56 4.45 -2.06
CA ARG A 109 8.08 3.16 -1.54
C ARG A 109 8.51 1.95 -2.36
N LEU A 110 8.47 2.05 -3.69
CA LEU A 110 8.79 0.92 -4.57
C LEU A 110 10.22 0.35 -4.45
N PRO A 111 11.29 1.10 -4.10
CA PRO A 111 12.61 0.49 -3.98
C PRO A 111 12.66 -0.69 -2.99
N ARG A 112 11.80 -0.66 -1.95
CA ARG A 112 11.69 -1.72 -0.93
C ARG A 112 10.72 -2.83 -1.31
N ILE A 113 9.97 -2.66 -2.40
CA ILE A 113 8.97 -3.62 -2.87
C ILE A 113 9.52 -4.42 -4.06
N ILE A 114 10.07 -3.72 -5.06
CA ILE A 114 10.53 -4.33 -6.33
C ILE A 114 12.04 -4.21 -6.57
N GLY A 115 12.77 -3.57 -5.64
CA GLY A 115 14.20 -3.30 -5.78
C GLY A 115 14.52 -2.05 -6.61
N ASP A 116 15.71 -1.48 -6.39
CA ASP A 116 16.15 -0.22 -7.00
C ASP A 116 16.32 -0.32 -8.53
N GLY A 117 16.88 -1.42 -9.04
CA GLY A 117 17.12 -1.61 -10.47
C GLY A 117 15.83 -1.62 -11.29
N MET A 118 14.86 -2.43 -10.87
CA MET A 118 13.57 -2.54 -11.55
C MET A 118 12.77 -1.23 -11.47
N LEU A 119 12.79 -0.56 -10.32
CA LEU A 119 12.16 0.75 -10.19
C LEU A 119 12.72 1.76 -11.19
N ARG A 120 14.05 1.84 -11.36
CA ARG A 120 14.67 2.78 -12.30
C ARG A 120 14.22 2.51 -13.73
N GLU A 121 14.20 1.25 -14.15
CA GLU A 121 13.73 0.90 -15.49
C GLU A 121 12.28 1.35 -15.70
N LEU A 122 11.37 0.98 -14.80
CA LEU A 122 9.95 1.30 -14.93
C LEU A 122 9.69 2.82 -14.83
N ALA A 123 10.40 3.53 -13.95
CA ALA A 123 10.25 4.98 -13.77
C ALA A 123 10.84 5.79 -14.93
N TYR A 124 11.94 5.33 -15.55
CA TYR A 124 12.57 6.04 -16.66
C TYR A 124 11.91 5.75 -18.01
N THR A 125 11.36 4.54 -18.18
CA THR A 125 10.73 4.14 -19.44
C THR A 125 9.24 4.45 -19.49
N GLY A 126 8.57 4.52 -18.33
CA GLY A 126 7.11 4.63 -18.27
C GLY A 126 6.38 3.44 -18.91
N ARG A 127 7.09 2.35 -19.24
CA ARG A 127 6.52 1.25 -20.02
C ARG A 127 5.38 0.59 -19.27
N THR A 128 4.43 0.04 -20.03
CA THR A 128 3.37 -0.77 -19.45
C THR A 128 3.87 -2.19 -19.23
N PHE A 129 3.48 -2.80 -18.11
CA PHE A 129 3.75 -4.18 -17.78
C PHE A 129 2.51 -4.89 -17.22
N GLY A 130 2.47 -6.21 -17.41
CA GLY A 130 1.32 -7.04 -17.04
C GLY A 130 1.42 -7.67 -15.65
N ALA A 131 0.34 -8.32 -15.23
CA ALA A 131 0.21 -8.95 -13.92
C ALA A 131 1.29 -9.99 -13.59
N GLU A 132 1.70 -10.82 -14.56
CA GLU A 132 2.71 -11.85 -14.31
C GLU A 132 4.11 -11.25 -14.09
N GLU A 133 4.48 -10.23 -14.88
CA GLU A 133 5.70 -9.48 -14.61
C GLU A 133 5.64 -8.82 -13.24
N ALA A 134 4.52 -8.15 -12.92
CA ALA A 134 4.29 -7.53 -11.61
C ALA A 134 4.48 -8.53 -10.45
N ARG A 135 4.07 -9.78 -10.63
CA ARG A 135 4.29 -10.85 -9.65
C ARG A 135 5.77 -11.23 -9.57
N SER A 136 6.42 -11.42 -10.72
CA SER A 136 7.83 -11.83 -10.79
C SER A 136 8.79 -10.83 -10.13
N ILE A 137 8.48 -9.54 -10.22
CA ILE A 137 9.28 -8.46 -9.63
C ILE A 137 8.89 -8.15 -8.17
N GLY A 138 7.90 -8.85 -7.60
CA GLY A 138 7.44 -8.65 -6.22
C GLY A 138 6.47 -7.48 -6.01
N LEU A 139 5.98 -6.83 -7.07
CA LEU A 139 4.96 -5.79 -6.94
C LEU A 139 3.65 -6.36 -6.40
N VAL A 140 3.21 -7.52 -6.90
CA VAL A 140 2.00 -8.20 -6.42
C VAL A 140 2.31 -9.58 -5.83
N ASN A 141 1.59 -9.95 -4.78
CA ASN A 141 1.74 -11.20 -4.06
C ASN A 141 1.16 -12.39 -4.84
N ARG A 142 0.06 -12.20 -5.57
CA ARG A 142 -0.61 -13.23 -6.37
C ARG A 142 -1.40 -12.62 -7.53
N VAL A 143 -1.52 -13.40 -8.61
CA VAL A 143 -2.37 -13.13 -9.77
C VAL A 143 -3.53 -14.11 -9.78
N TYR A 144 -4.73 -13.63 -10.11
CA TYR A 144 -5.97 -14.40 -10.27
C TYR A 144 -6.46 -14.27 -11.72
N SER A 145 -7.24 -15.22 -12.23
CA SER A 145 -7.67 -15.22 -13.64
C SER A 145 -8.54 -14.01 -14.01
N ASP A 146 -9.35 -13.53 -13.08
CA ASP A 146 -10.31 -12.46 -13.31
C ASP A 146 -10.59 -11.65 -12.04
N LYS A 147 -11.41 -10.61 -12.18
CA LYS A 147 -11.76 -9.67 -11.11
C LYS A 147 -12.54 -10.36 -10.00
N GLU A 148 -13.45 -11.26 -10.34
CA GLU A 148 -14.32 -11.95 -9.40
C GLU A 148 -13.48 -12.83 -8.47
N LEU A 149 -12.63 -13.69 -9.03
CA LEU A 149 -11.72 -14.54 -8.25
C LEU A 149 -10.66 -13.73 -7.50
N LEU A 150 -10.21 -12.60 -8.06
CA LEU A 150 -9.35 -11.66 -7.34
C LEU A 150 -10.03 -11.16 -6.05
N LEU A 151 -11.27 -10.69 -6.16
CA LEU A 151 -12.01 -10.16 -5.01
C LEU A 151 -12.31 -11.27 -3.98
N GLU A 152 -12.71 -12.46 -4.43
CA GLU A 152 -12.91 -13.61 -3.55
C GLU A 152 -11.64 -13.97 -2.79
N GLY A 153 -10.52 -14.15 -3.50
CA GLY A 153 -9.24 -14.51 -2.90
C GLY A 153 -8.70 -13.45 -1.94
N VAL A 154 -8.84 -12.16 -2.27
CA VAL A 154 -8.44 -11.06 -1.37
C VAL A 154 -9.33 -11.02 -0.13
N MET A 155 -10.63 -11.25 -0.26
CA MET A 155 -11.55 -11.32 0.87
C MET A 155 -11.27 -12.53 1.77
N ASP A 156 -10.84 -13.66 1.21
CA ASP A 156 -10.42 -14.82 1.99
C ASP A 156 -9.18 -14.54 2.84
N ILE A 157 -8.17 -13.87 2.26
CA ILE A 157 -6.99 -13.43 3.00
C ILE A 157 -7.40 -12.44 4.11
N ALA A 158 -8.27 -11.48 3.79
CA ALA A 158 -8.78 -10.54 4.78
C ALA A 158 -9.52 -11.26 5.93
N ARG A 159 -10.34 -12.28 5.63
CA ARG A 159 -11.01 -13.11 6.64
C ARG A 159 -10.03 -13.93 7.46
N GLU A 160 -8.95 -14.43 6.85
CA GLU A 160 -7.91 -15.16 7.58
C GLU A 160 -7.22 -14.25 8.61
N ILE A 161 -6.85 -13.03 8.21
CA ILE A 161 -6.25 -12.04 9.11
C ILE A 161 -7.27 -11.60 10.16
N ALA A 162 -8.55 -11.45 9.79
CA ALA A 162 -9.61 -11.03 10.70
C ALA A 162 -9.80 -11.97 11.90
N ARG A 163 -9.49 -13.27 11.73
CA ARG A 163 -9.52 -14.31 12.77
C ARG A 163 -8.33 -14.26 13.73
N LYS A 164 -7.32 -13.41 13.49
CA LYS A 164 -6.16 -13.24 14.37
C LYS A 164 -6.44 -12.14 15.39
N SER A 165 -5.67 -12.14 16.49
CA SER A 165 -5.71 -11.09 17.51
C SER A 165 -5.48 -9.70 16.90
N PRO A 166 -6.36 -8.70 17.13
CA PRO A 166 -6.16 -7.35 16.62
C PRO A 166 -4.96 -6.65 17.24
N ILE A 167 -4.63 -7.00 18.49
CA ILE A 167 -3.42 -6.53 19.17
C ILE A 167 -2.19 -7.05 18.42
N ALA A 168 -2.14 -8.35 18.11
CA ALA A 168 -1.01 -8.96 17.42
C ALA A 168 -0.87 -8.42 15.97
N VAL A 169 -1.99 -8.32 15.23
CA VAL A 169 -1.97 -7.84 13.83
C VAL A 169 -1.53 -6.38 13.76
N THR A 170 -2.11 -5.51 14.59
CA THR A 170 -1.75 -4.09 14.62
C THR A 170 -0.29 -3.91 15.04
N GLY A 171 0.14 -4.59 16.10
CA GLY A 171 1.52 -4.53 16.57
C GLY A 171 2.50 -5.03 15.50
N THR A 172 2.16 -6.11 14.80
CA THR A 172 2.99 -6.63 13.70
C THR A 172 3.16 -5.59 12.59
N LYS A 173 2.07 -4.93 12.16
CA LYS A 173 2.13 -3.87 11.15
C LYS A 173 2.99 -2.69 11.62
N GLU A 174 2.83 -2.26 12.87
CA GLU A 174 3.61 -1.16 13.46
C GLU A 174 5.12 -1.47 13.41
N MET A 175 5.52 -2.65 13.89
CA MET A 175 6.94 -3.03 13.94
C MET A 175 7.57 -3.20 12.55
N ILE A 176 6.83 -3.79 11.59
CA ILE A 176 7.29 -3.88 10.19
C ILE A 176 7.44 -2.48 9.59
N SER A 177 6.48 -1.59 9.88
CA SER A 177 6.50 -0.22 9.37
C SER A 177 7.68 0.57 9.92
N TYR A 178 7.98 0.43 11.20
CA TYR A 178 9.12 1.06 11.86
C TYR A 178 10.46 0.60 11.25
N MET A 179 10.60 -0.69 10.95
CA MET A 179 11.83 -1.23 10.36
C MET A 179 12.15 -0.72 8.94
N ARG A 180 11.28 0.07 8.31
CA ARG A 180 11.54 0.62 6.98
C ARG A 180 12.73 1.56 6.97
N ASP A 181 12.96 2.34 8.00
CA ASP A 181 13.98 3.39 8.03
C ASP A 181 14.85 3.37 9.30
N HIS A 182 14.73 2.31 10.10
CA HIS A 182 15.46 2.12 11.35
C HIS A 182 16.44 0.95 11.26
N ARG A 183 17.42 0.95 12.17
CA ARG A 183 18.39 -0.14 12.29
C ARG A 183 17.78 -1.32 13.05
N ILE A 184 18.43 -2.48 12.95
CA ILE A 184 17.96 -3.72 13.60
C ILE A 184 17.94 -3.57 15.12
N ASP A 185 18.96 -2.94 15.71
CA ASP A 185 19.05 -2.66 17.15
C ASP A 185 17.90 -1.76 17.62
N ASP A 186 17.60 -0.68 16.90
CA ASP A 186 16.46 0.22 17.20
C ASP A 186 15.12 -0.54 17.18
N GLY A 187 14.90 -1.34 16.14
CA GLY A 187 13.65 -2.11 16.00
C GLY A 187 13.48 -3.20 17.04
N LEU A 188 14.56 -3.89 17.42
CA LEU A 188 14.54 -4.91 18.46
C LEU A 188 14.20 -4.31 19.84
N GLU A 189 14.76 -3.16 20.16
CA GLU A 189 14.45 -2.44 21.39
C GLU A 189 12.98 -1.96 21.40
N TYR A 190 12.51 -1.43 20.26
CA TYR A 190 11.14 -0.96 20.15
C TYR A 190 10.11 -2.09 20.29
N VAL A 191 10.33 -3.24 19.63
CA VAL A 191 9.43 -4.39 19.76
C VAL A 191 9.48 -5.02 21.15
N ALA A 192 10.64 -5.02 21.82
CA ALA A 192 10.75 -5.46 23.21
C ALA A 192 9.90 -4.57 24.14
N THR A 193 10.00 -3.25 23.98
CA THR A 193 9.20 -2.27 24.72
C THR A 193 7.69 -2.45 24.46
N TRP A 194 7.29 -2.65 23.21
CA TRP A 194 5.91 -2.91 22.83
C TRP A 194 5.37 -4.21 23.44
N ASN A 195 6.12 -5.30 23.29
CA ASN A 195 5.69 -6.62 23.76
C ASN A 195 5.70 -6.75 25.28
N ALA A 196 6.52 -5.98 26.00
CA ALA A 196 6.46 -5.92 27.46
C ALA A 196 5.04 -5.59 27.97
N ALA A 197 4.29 -4.75 27.23
CA ALA A 197 2.88 -4.50 27.50
C ALA A 197 1.96 -5.54 26.83
N MET A 198 2.14 -5.83 25.53
CA MET A 198 1.15 -6.62 24.77
C MET A 198 1.12 -8.12 25.11
N LEU A 199 2.21 -8.68 25.65
CA LEU A 199 2.24 -10.06 26.14
C LEU A 199 1.35 -10.26 27.39
N GLN A 200 0.87 -9.18 28.01
CA GLN A 200 -0.08 -9.24 29.13
C GLN A 200 -1.55 -9.19 28.66
N SER A 201 -1.80 -9.16 27.35
CA SER A 201 -3.15 -9.08 26.80
C SER A 201 -3.98 -10.34 27.04
N THR A 202 -5.30 -10.15 27.14
CA THR A 202 -6.27 -11.26 27.19
C THR A 202 -6.19 -12.15 25.95
N ASP A 203 -5.90 -11.57 24.79
CA ASP A 203 -5.75 -12.28 23.52
C ASP A 203 -4.70 -13.38 23.59
N LEU A 204 -3.56 -13.14 24.24
CA LEU A 204 -2.53 -14.17 24.40
C LEU A 204 -3.07 -15.38 25.18
N ARG A 205 -3.81 -15.12 26.27
CA ARG A 205 -4.44 -16.19 27.07
C ARG A 205 -5.50 -16.95 26.29
N VAL A 206 -6.34 -16.26 25.52
CA VAL A 206 -7.35 -16.88 24.66
C VAL A 206 -6.69 -17.76 23.59
N ALA A 207 -5.65 -17.27 22.94
CA ALA A 207 -4.91 -18.00 21.94
C ALA A 207 -4.27 -19.27 22.51
N MET A 208 -3.62 -19.17 23.69
CA MET A 208 -3.03 -20.32 24.38
C MET A 208 -4.08 -21.37 24.76
N ALA A 209 -5.20 -20.94 25.35
CA ALA A 209 -6.27 -21.84 25.75
C ALA A 209 -6.88 -22.57 24.54
N ALA A 210 -7.18 -21.85 23.46
CA ALA A 210 -7.71 -22.41 22.22
C ALA A 210 -6.73 -23.40 21.59
N HIS A 211 -5.42 -23.09 21.58
CA HIS A 211 -4.40 -23.99 21.06
C HIS A 211 -4.33 -25.30 21.88
N MET A 212 -4.31 -25.21 23.20
CA MET A 212 -4.28 -26.38 24.09
C MET A 212 -5.55 -27.23 23.97
N SER A 213 -6.71 -26.62 23.75
CA SER A 213 -7.99 -27.33 23.57
C SER A 213 -8.27 -27.75 22.12
N LYS A 214 -7.37 -27.46 21.17
CA LYS A 214 -7.56 -27.67 19.72
C LYS A 214 -8.83 -27.00 19.17
N GLN A 215 -9.19 -25.85 19.73
CA GLN A 215 -10.30 -25.02 19.29
C GLN A 215 -9.79 -23.78 18.53
N LYS A 216 -10.70 -23.08 17.85
CA LYS A 216 -10.38 -21.79 17.22
C LYS A 216 -10.57 -20.67 18.24
N PRO A 217 -9.60 -19.74 18.40
CA PRO A 217 -9.76 -18.61 19.32
C PRO A 217 -10.78 -17.61 18.76
N GLU A 218 -11.53 -16.99 19.65
CA GLU A 218 -12.39 -15.84 19.36
C GLU A 218 -11.82 -14.62 20.08
N PHE A 219 -11.40 -13.62 19.31
CA PHE A 219 -10.85 -12.37 19.84
C PHE A 219 -11.89 -11.28 19.79
N LEU A 220 -11.90 -10.41 20.79
CA LEU A 220 -12.67 -9.16 20.74
C LEU A 220 -11.99 -8.20 19.75
N ASP A 221 -12.78 -7.31 19.13
CA ASP A 221 -12.28 -6.32 18.17
C ASP A 221 -11.53 -5.15 18.83
#